data_AF-A0A1V5NM20-F1
#
_entry.id   AF-A0A1V5NM20-F1
#
_cell.length_a   1.000
_cell.length_b   1.000
_cell.length_c   1.000
_cell.angle_alpha   90.00
_cell.angle_beta   90.00
_cell.angle_gamma   90.00
#
_symmetry.space_group_name_H-M   'P 1'
#
loop_
_entity.id
_entity.type
_entity.pdbx_description
1 polymer ?
#
loop_
_entity_poly.entity_id
_entity_poly.type
_entity_poly.pdbx_seq_one_letter_code
_entity_poly.pdbx_strand_id
1 'polypeptide(L)' 'MSEISGVEQTAYSTYFINNPVYNFHKDGVIKFYSGGKEAVKLTMKNGSAYLIGTHKPEAFLRVIDDHIKGVKS' A
#
# COMPACT_ATOMS: atom_id res chain seq x y z
N MET A 1 -9.06 -0.01 17.80
CA MET A 1 -9.36 -0.99 16.72
C MET A 1 -8.62 -0.55 15.47
N SER A 2 -8.18 -1.48 14.62
CA SER A 2 -7.57 -1.11 13.34
C SER A 2 -8.63 -0.51 12.40
N GLU A 3 -8.30 0.58 11.73
CA GLU A 3 -9.15 1.22 10.69
C GLU A 3 -8.91 0.61 9.29
N ILE A 4 -7.95 -0.29 9.19
CA ILE A 4 -7.63 -1.04 7.98
C ILE A 4 -8.57 -2.25 7.89
N SER A 5 -9.28 -2.38 6.79
CA SER A 5 -10.19 -3.50 6.51
C SER A 5 -9.52 -4.60 5.67
N GLY A 6 -8.43 -4.28 4.96
CA GLY A 6 -7.69 -5.27 4.18
C GLY A 6 -6.33 -4.75 3.70
N VAL A 7 -5.45 -5.70 3.39
CA VAL A 7 -4.12 -5.44 2.84
C VAL A 7 -3.80 -6.49 1.77
N GLU A 8 -3.23 -6.05 0.64
CA GLU A 8 -2.84 -6.95 -0.46
C GLU A 8 -1.58 -6.43 -1.17
N GLN A 9 -0.75 -7.36 -1.67
CA GLN A 9 0.33 -7.02 -2.61
C GLN A 9 -0.24 -6.88 -4.02
N THR A 10 0.18 -5.85 -4.74
CA THR A 10 -0.32 -5.56 -6.08
C THR A 10 0.77 -4.92 -6.94
N ALA A 11 0.55 -4.88 -8.26
CA ALA A 11 1.44 -4.14 -9.15
C ALA A 11 1.21 -2.62 -8.98
N TYR A 12 2.30 -1.85 -8.85
CA TYR A 12 2.22 -0.41 -8.68
C TYR A 12 1.76 0.30 -9.97
N SER A 13 2.39 -0.05 -11.09
CA SER A 13 2.16 0.54 -12.42
C SER A 13 2.96 -0.23 -13.48
N THR A 14 2.44 -0.30 -14.71
CA THR A 14 3.18 -0.81 -15.89
C THR A 14 4.14 0.24 -16.48
N TYR A 15 4.07 1.49 -16.04
CA TYR A 15 4.88 2.59 -16.56
C TYR A 15 6.24 2.69 -15.86
N PHE A 16 7.31 2.75 -16.65
CA PHE A 16 8.71 2.80 -16.21
C PHE A 16 9.14 4.13 -15.58
N ILE A 17 8.31 5.18 -15.66
CA ILE A 17 8.64 6.52 -15.17
C ILE A 17 7.68 6.91 -14.04
N ASN A 18 7.87 6.28 -12.89
CA ASN A 18 7.24 6.71 -11.66
C ASN A 18 8.14 7.78 -11.04
N ASN A 19 8.04 9.03 -11.53
CA ASN A 19 8.69 10.14 -10.85
C ASN A 19 8.22 10.15 -9.38
N PRO A 20 9.11 10.28 -8.38
CA PRO A 20 8.79 10.17 -6.95
C PRO A 20 7.98 11.35 -6.40
N VAL A 21 7.20 12.02 -7.25
CA VAL A 21 6.41 13.19 -6.89
C VAL A 21 5.13 12.72 -6.22
N TYR A 22 5.24 12.62 -4.90
CA TYR A 22 4.25 12.65 -3.82
C TYR A 22 2.76 12.51 -4.20
N ASN A 23 2.12 11.51 -3.58
CA ASN A 23 0.70 11.41 -3.23
C ASN A 23 -0.27 11.93 -4.28
N PHE A 24 -0.32 11.23 -5.40
CA PHE A 24 -1.35 11.48 -6.38
C PHE A 24 -2.69 10.98 -5.83
N HIS A 25 -3.64 11.91 -5.67
CA HIS A 25 -5.03 11.61 -5.34
C HIS A 25 -5.78 11.38 -6.64
N LYS A 26 -6.18 10.13 -6.89
CA LYS A 26 -7.03 9.80 -8.03
C LYS A 26 -8.00 8.71 -7.64
N ASP A 27 -9.28 8.93 -7.94
CA ASP A 27 -10.37 7.96 -7.74
C ASP A 27 -10.46 7.45 -6.29
N GLY A 28 -10.21 8.32 -5.30
CA GLY A 28 -10.23 7.97 -3.87
C GLY A 28 -9.00 7.18 -3.39
N VAL A 29 -8.00 7.00 -4.25
CA VAL A 29 -6.74 6.30 -3.95
C VAL A 29 -5.60 7.29 -3.80
N ILE A 30 -4.82 7.15 -2.73
CA ILE A 30 -3.59 7.91 -2.50
C ILE A 30 -2.39 7.01 -2.80
N LYS A 31 -1.48 7.45 -3.67
CA LYS A 31 -0.34 6.64 -4.13
C LYS A 31 1.00 7.17 -3.62
N PHE A 32 1.79 6.30 -2.98
CA PHE A 32 3.16 6.58 -2.55
C PHE A 32 4.15 5.88 -3.47
N TYR A 33 5.08 6.64 -4.06
CA TYR A 33 5.97 6.15 -5.11
C TYR A 33 7.26 5.54 -4.54
N SER A 34 7.72 4.44 -5.15
CA SER A 34 9.07 3.89 -4.99
C SER A 34 9.60 3.41 -6.35
N GLY A 35 10.90 3.17 -6.49
CA GLY A 35 11.53 2.75 -7.76
C GLY A 35 11.17 1.34 -8.26
N GLY A 36 10.23 0.64 -7.61
CA GLY A 36 9.81 -0.72 -7.92
C GLY A 36 8.53 -0.83 -8.75
N LYS A 37 8.25 -2.05 -9.24
CA LYS A 37 7.00 -2.40 -9.96
C LYS A 37 5.89 -2.88 -9.03
N GLU A 38 6.20 -3.10 -7.77
CA GLU A 38 5.31 -3.69 -6.77
C GLU A 38 4.88 -2.67 -5.72
N ALA A 39 3.73 -2.94 -5.12
CA ALA A 39 3.08 -2.10 -4.15
C ALA A 39 2.32 -2.95 -3.11
N VAL A 40 2.00 -2.32 -1.99
CA VAL A 40 1.02 -2.80 -1.03
C VAL A 40 -0.18 -1.88 -1.07
N LYS A 41 -1.37 -2.43 -1.29
CA LYS A 41 -2.64 -1.70 -1.22
C LYS A 41 -3.28 -1.91 0.14
N LEU A 42 -3.48 -0.82 0.87
CA LEU A 42 -4.26 -0.78 2.12
C LEU A 42 -5.68 -0.33 1.78
N THR A 43 -6.67 -1.10 2.22
CA THR A 43 -8.08 -0.71 2.14
C THR A 43 -8.56 -0.30 3.51
N MET A 44 -9.16 0.88 3.60
CA MET A 44 -9.70 1.42 4.84
C MET A 44 -11.18 1.08 4.97
N LYS A 45 -11.69 1.06 6.21
CA LYS A 45 -13.13 0.84 6.48
C LYS A 45 -14.04 1.92 5.88
N ASN A 46 -13.55 3.14 5.74
CA ASN A 46 -14.29 4.26 5.13
C ASN A 46 -14.34 4.22 3.58
N GLY A 47 -13.76 3.18 2.96
CA GLY A 47 -13.73 2.99 1.51
C GLY A 47 -12.56 3.66 0.80
N SER A 48 -11.70 4.43 1.48
CA SER A 48 -10.46 4.94 0.87
C SER A 48 -9.41 3.84 0.74
N ALA A 49 -8.48 4.02 -0.20
CA ALA A 49 -7.35 3.10 -0.36
C ALA A 49 -6.02 3.84 -0.49
N TYR A 50 -4.97 3.21 0.01
CA TYR A 50 -3.59 3.68 -0.13
C TYR A 50 -2.81 2.66 -0.92
N LEU A 51 -2.13 3.10 -1.99
CA LEU A 51 -1.22 2.27 -2.77
C LEU A 51 0.21 2.67 -2.44
N ILE A 52 0.94 1.81 -1.74
CA ILE A 52 2.27 2.11 -1.21
C ILE A 52 3.32 1.33 -2.00
N GLY A 53 4.10 2.01 -2.83
CA GLY A 53 5.30 1.44 -3.45
C GLY A 53 6.37 1.14 -2.40
N THR A 54 6.98 -0.03 -2.47
CA THR A 54 8.06 -0.43 -1.56
C THR A 54 9.02 -1.39 -2.26
N HIS A 55 10.28 -1.41 -1.81
CA HIS A 55 11.29 -2.36 -2.29
C HIS A 55 11.18 -3.72 -1.59
N LYS A 56 10.35 -3.84 -0.55
CA LYS A 56 10.14 -5.08 0.21
C LYS A 56 8.63 -5.31 0.47
N PRO A 57 7.83 -5.58 -0.58
CA PRO A 57 6.38 -5.69 -0.47
C PRO A 57 5.94 -6.84 0.44
N GLU A 58 6.61 -8.00 0.44
CA GLU A 58 6.18 -9.12 1.29
C GLU A 58 6.42 -8.84 2.77
N ALA A 59 7.57 -8.24 3.10
CA ALA A 59 7.89 -7.86 4.48
C ALA A 59 6.92 -6.79 5.01
N PHE A 60 6.56 -5.82 4.17
CA PHE A 60 5.57 -4.81 4.51
C PHE A 60 4.20 -5.44 4.74
N LEU A 61 3.74 -6.26 3.79
CA LEU A 61 2.46 -6.98 3.87
C LEU A 61 2.35 -7.73 5.19
N ARG A 62 3.37 -8.53 5.53
CA ARG A 62 3.42 -9.33 6.77
C ARG A 62 3.25 -8.47 8.03
N VAL A 63 4.00 -7.37 8.15
CA VAL A 63 3.95 -6.49 9.34
C VAL A 63 2.56 -5.88 9.51
N ILE A 64 1.91 -5.47 8.41
CA ILE A 64 0.55 -4.94 8.46
C ILE A 64 -0.45 -6.03 8.83
N ASP A 65 -0.31 -7.22 8.25
CA ASP A 65 -1.17 -8.37 8.55
C ASP A 65 -1.09 -8.76 10.03
N ASP A 66 0.12 -8.81 10.58
CA ASP A 66 0.38 -9.08 12.00
C ASP A 66 -0.28 -8.00 12.87
N HIS A 67 -0.16 -6.73 12.48
CA HIS A 67 -0.80 -5.61 13.16
C HIS A 67 -2.34 -5.70 13.13
N ILE A 68 -2.94 -6.05 11.99
CA ILE A 68 -4.39 -6.23 11.85
C ILE A 68 -4.89 -7.39 12.71
N LYS A 69 -4.15 -8.50 12.75
CA LYS A 69 -4.47 -9.70 13.55
C LYS A 69 -4.17 -9.52 15.04
N GLY A 70 -3.54 -8.42 15.44
CA GLY A 70 -3.17 -8.15 16.82
C GLY A 70 -1.98 -8.98 17.34
N VAL A 71 -1.20 -9.58 16.42
CA VAL A 71 0.04 -10.28 16.76
C VAL A 71 1.09 -9.20 17.06
N LYS A 72 1.53 -9.12 18.32
CA LYS A 72 2.65 -8.23 18.69
C LYS A 72 3.92 -8.78 18.04
N SER A 73 4.50 -7.99 17.12
CA SER A 73 5.86 -8.20 16.61
C SER A 73 6.89 -8.05 17.72
#